data_AF-A0A4Q3EVQ4-F1
#
_entry.id   AF-A0A4Q3EVQ4-F1
#
_cell.length_a   1.000
_cell.length_b   1.000
_cell.length_c   1.000
_cell.angle_alpha   90.00
_cell.angle_beta   90.00
_cell.angle_gamma   90.00
#
_symmetry.space_group_name_H-M   'P 1'
#
loop_
_entity.id
_entity.type
_entity.pdbx_description
1 polymer ?
#
loop_
_entity_poly.entity_id
_entity_poly.type
_entity_poly.pdbx_seq_one_letter_code
_entity_poly.pdbx_strand_id
1 'polypeptide(L)'
;KYNERVEECQTALKELNKELHLDYLCAIDTETFNKHEHLISNETVKKRARHVIEENDRVKEATRVLADGELQRFGELLYASHASLKDLYEVTGKELDTVVEFCKEQKTVAGARMTGAGFGGCAIALVEKNAYDDFEKNLVQYYTSIIGYQPEVYNSLIGDGAQYAQYRFYFSYFGWICGRTACFMRNYGATAAP
;
A
#
# COMPACT_ATOMS: atom_id res chain seq x y z
N LYS A 1 -0.30 0.78 19.21
CA LYS A 1 -0.94 -0.09 18.19
C LYS A 1 0.06 -0.70 17.22
N TYR A 2 0.89 0.05 16.50
CA TYR A 2 1.93 -0.55 15.65
C TYR A 2 2.92 -1.44 16.43
N ASN A 3 3.50 -0.95 17.53
CA ASN A 3 4.44 -1.74 18.34
C ASN A 3 3.81 -2.99 18.96
N GLU A 4 2.51 -2.94 19.31
CA GLU A 4 1.78 -4.11 19.79
C GLU A 4 1.77 -5.22 18.73
N ARG A 5 1.61 -4.88 17.44
CA ARG A 5 1.67 -5.85 16.35
C ARG A 5 3.06 -6.48 16.20
N VAL A 6 4.12 -5.68 16.40
CA VAL A 6 5.50 -6.18 16.38
C VAL A 6 5.71 -7.18 17.50
N GLU A 7 5.28 -6.85 18.72
CA GLU A 7 5.39 -7.73 19.90
C GLU A 7 4.56 -9.02 19.73
N GLU A 8 3.35 -8.93 19.19
CA GLU A 8 2.49 -10.09 18.88
C GLU A 8 3.19 -11.02 17.88
N CYS A 9 3.76 -10.49 16.79
CA CYS A 9 4.50 -11.29 15.82
C CYS A 9 5.78 -11.91 16.39
N GLN A 10 6.52 -11.21 17.25
CA GLN A 10 7.68 -11.76 17.95
C GLN A 10 7.29 -12.89 18.90
N THR A 11 6.14 -12.76 19.57
CA THR A 11 5.59 -13.80 20.43
C THR A 11 5.25 -15.05 19.62
N ALA A 12 4.56 -14.89 18.48
CA ALA A 12 4.25 -15.99 17.57
C ALA A 12 5.52 -16.72 17.09
N LEU A 13 6.54 -15.97 16.68
CA LEU A 13 7.81 -16.53 16.23
C LEU A 13 8.48 -17.37 17.33
N LYS A 14 8.50 -16.86 18.56
CA LYS A 14 9.03 -17.59 19.73
C LYS A 14 8.27 -18.90 19.99
N GLU A 15 6.95 -18.89 19.84
CA GLU A 15 6.11 -20.07 20.05
C GLU A 15 6.28 -21.12 18.95
N LEU A 16 6.34 -20.71 17.68
CA LEU A 16 6.61 -21.61 16.54
C LEU A 16 8.02 -22.22 16.61
N ASN A 17 8.99 -21.47 17.15
CA ASN A 17 10.37 -21.94 17.33
C ASN A 17 10.56 -22.99 18.43
N LYS A 18 9.48 -23.42 19.07
CA LYS A 18 9.49 -24.68 19.84
C LYS A 18 9.74 -25.89 18.93
N GLU A 19 9.41 -25.80 17.64
CA GLU A 19 9.54 -26.92 16.68
C GLU A 19 10.18 -26.55 15.32
N LEU A 20 10.07 -25.30 14.84
CA LEU A 20 10.40 -24.96 13.44
C LEU A 20 11.76 -24.26 13.18
N HIS A 21 12.46 -23.77 14.20
CA HIS A 21 13.75 -23.06 14.08
C HIS A 21 13.81 -21.98 12.97
N LEU A 22 13.01 -20.92 13.09
CA LEU A 22 12.83 -19.84 12.14
C LEU A 22 13.49 -18.53 12.62
N ASP A 23 14.10 -17.77 11.71
CA ASP A 23 14.58 -16.41 11.97
C ASP A 23 13.46 -15.35 11.91
N TYR A 24 12.43 -15.61 11.09
CA TYR A 24 11.27 -14.72 10.89
C TYR A 24 10.05 -15.52 10.40
N LEU A 25 8.84 -14.99 10.61
CA LEU A 25 7.58 -15.69 10.28
C LEU A 25 7.45 -16.02 8.78
N CYS A 26 7.88 -15.12 7.91
CA CYS A 26 7.81 -15.30 6.45
C CYS A 26 8.77 -16.39 5.90
N ALA A 27 9.52 -17.09 6.75
CA ALA A 27 10.39 -18.20 6.36
C ALA A 27 9.61 -19.49 6.05
N ILE A 28 8.33 -19.56 6.44
CA ILE A 28 7.42 -20.67 6.17
C ILE A 28 6.24 -20.21 5.30
N ASP A 29 5.56 -21.18 4.68
CA ASP A 29 4.31 -20.97 3.95
C ASP A 29 3.09 -21.28 4.81
N THR A 30 1.92 -20.99 4.26
CA THR A 30 0.62 -21.19 4.90
C THR A 30 0.38 -22.66 5.26
N GLU A 31 0.81 -23.60 4.41
CA GLU A 31 0.62 -25.03 4.68
C GLU A 31 1.42 -25.49 5.90
N THR A 32 2.68 -25.08 5.98
CA THR A 32 3.56 -25.36 7.12
C THR A 32 3.02 -24.70 8.38
N PHE A 33 2.54 -23.46 8.29
CA PHE A 33 1.94 -22.78 9.43
C PHE A 33 0.71 -23.51 9.97
N ASN A 34 -0.21 -23.97 9.10
CA ASN A 34 -1.41 -24.70 9.53
C ASN A 34 -1.08 -25.99 10.30
N LYS A 35 0.06 -26.64 10.02
CA LYS A 35 0.51 -27.83 10.77
C LYS A 35 0.99 -27.49 12.19
N HIS A 36 1.50 -26.27 12.41
CA HIS A 36 2.16 -25.84 13.65
C HIS A 36 1.40 -24.74 14.40
N GLU A 37 0.28 -24.24 13.88
CA GLU A 37 -0.48 -23.15 14.50
C GLU A 37 -0.98 -23.48 15.91
N HIS A 38 -1.10 -24.78 16.21
CA HIS A 38 -1.46 -25.30 17.54
C HIS A 38 -0.42 -24.96 18.62
N LEU A 39 0.82 -24.62 18.24
CA LEU A 39 1.87 -24.17 19.15
C LEU A 39 1.61 -22.76 19.71
N ILE A 40 0.78 -21.98 19.02
CA ILE A 40 0.40 -20.62 19.41
C ILE A 40 -0.87 -20.68 20.25
N SER A 41 -0.72 -20.40 21.53
CA SER A 41 -1.81 -20.53 22.52
C SER A 41 -2.80 -19.36 22.50
N ASN A 42 -2.30 -18.16 22.22
CA ASN A 42 -3.11 -16.95 22.18
C ASN A 42 -3.74 -16.75 20.80
N GLU A 43 -5.06 -16.74 20.73
CA GLU A 43 -5.80 -16.59 19.46
C GLU A 43 -5.51 -15.28 18.73
N THR A 44 -5.31 -14.17 19.44
CA THR A 44 -4.94 -12.89 18.82
C THR A 44 -3.57 -12.98 18.15
N VAL A 45 -2.58 -13.53 18.86
CA VAL A 45 -1.22 -13.75 18.34
C VAL A 45 -1.24 -14.67 17.13
N LYS A 46 -2.06 -15.74 17.19
CA LYS A 46 -2.25 -16.69 16.09
C LYS A 46 -2.81 -16.00 14.85
N LYS A 47 -3.82 -15.14 15.00
CA LYS A 47 -4.36 -14.33 13.90
C LYS A 47 -3.30 -13.41 13.28
N ARG A 48 -2.44 -12.77 14.09
CA ARG A 48 -1.36 -11.90 13.56
C ARG A 48 -0.34 -12.69 12.76
N ALA A 49 0.10 -13.84 13.29
CA ALA A 49 1.02 -14.72 12.60
C ALA A 49 0.44 -15.21 11.27
N ARG A 50 -0.83 -15.64 11.31
CA ARG A 50 -1.58 -16.08 10.14
C ARG A 50 -1.61 -15.00 9.05
N HIS A 51 -1.97 -13.77 9.42
CA HIS A 51 -1.94 -12.63 8.49
C HIS A 51 -0.57 -12.50 7.81
N VAL A 52 0.51 -12.42 8.59
CA VAL A 52 1.86 -12.18 8.05
C VAL A 52 2.30 -13.28 7.09
N ILE A 53 2.03 -14.54 7.43
CA ILE A 53 2.44 -15.70 6.63
C ILE A 53 1.60 -15.80 5.35
N GLU A 54 0.28 -15.72 5.47
CA GLU A 54 -0.63 -15.76 4.32
C GLU A 54 -0.43 -14.56 3.39
N GLU A 55 -0.11 -13.39 3.95
CA GLU A 55 0.18 -12.19 3.16
C GLU A 55 1.50 -12.33 2.38
N ASN A 56 2.51 -12.97 2.95
CA ASN A 56 3.75 -13.28 2.24
C ASN A 56 3.51 -14.20 1.03
N ASP A 57 2.69 -15.23 1.19
CA ASP A 57 2.29 -16.10 0.07
C ASP A 57 1.46 -15.35 -0.97
N ARG A 58 0.56 -14.47 -0.52
CA ARG A 58 -0.23 -13.60 -1.39
C ARG A 58 0.62 -12.65 -2.21
N VAL A 59 1.69 -12.09 -1.63
CA VAL A 59 2.64 -11.23 -2.35
C VAL A 59 3.34 -12.02 -3.46
N LYS A 60 3.79 -13.26 -3.18
CA LYS A 60 4.40 -14.13 -4.22
C LYS A 60 3.42 -14.38 -5.38
N GLU A 61 2.16 -14.69 -5.06
CA GLU A 61 1.12 -14.87 -6.08
C GLU A 61 0.86 -13.57 -6.86
N ALA A 62 0.72 -12.45 -6.14
CA ALA A 62 0.46 -11.12 -6.71
C ALA A 62 1.57 -10.71 -7.68
N THR A 63 2.84 -10.95 -7.35
CA THR A 63 3.97 -10.71 -8.25
C THR A 63 3.87 -11.55 -9.52
N ARG A 64 3.55 -12.84 -9.40
CA ARG A 64 3.41 -13.73 -10.57
C ARG A 64 2.29 -13.26 -11.50
N VAL A 65 1.07 -13.08 -10.96
CA VAL A 65 -0.10 -12.73 -11.78
C VAL A 65 0.04 -11.35 -12.41
N LEU A 66 0.69 -10.41 -11.73
CA LEU A 66 0.98 -9.09 -12.28
C LEU A 66 1.99 -9.18 -13.44
N ALA A 67 3.03 -10.01 -13.32
CA ALA A 67 3.99 -10.26 -14.40
C ALA A 67 3.33 -10.92 -15.62
N ASP A 68 2.35 -11.79 -15.39
CA ASP A 68 1.57 -12.48 -16.42
C ASP A 68 0.47 -11.58 -17.04
N GLY A 69 0.29 -10.35 -16.55
CA GLY A 69 -0.71 -9.39 -17.05
C GLY A 69 -2.15 -9.66 -16.58
N GLU A 70 -2.34 -10.54 -15.59
CA GLU A 70 -3.64 -10.93 -15.05
C GLU A 70 -4.18 -9.89 -14.05
N LEU A 71 -4.52 -8.69 -14.53
CA LEU A 71 -4.95 -7.56 -13.68
C LEU A 71 -6.17 -7.85 -12.81
N GLN A 72 -7.14 -8.62 -13.33
CA GLN A 72 -8.33 -9.00 -12.56
C GLN A 72 -7.95 -9.83 -11.32
N ARG A 73 -7.08 -10.83 -11.51
CA ARG A 73 -6.60 -11.68 -10.43
C ARG A 73 -5.75 -10.90 -9.43
N PHE A 74 -4.90 -10.00 -9.93
CA PHE A 74 -4.14 -9.10 -9.07
C PHE A 74 -5.07 -8.24 -8.19
N GLY A 75 -6.14 -7.71 -8.76
CA GLY A 75 -7.14 -6.93 -8.05
C GLY A 75 -7.87 -7.71 -6.95
N GLU A 76 -8.23 -8.97 -7.22
CA GLU A 76 -8.79 -9.88 -6.21
C GLU A 76 -7.83 -10.09 -5.02
N LEU A 77 -6.53 -10.22 -5.29
CA LEU A 77 -5.51 -10.35 -4.25
C LEU A 77 -5.38 -9.09 -3.39
N LEU A 78 -5.56 -7.89 -3.96
CA LEU A 78 -5.61 -6.65 -3.17
C LEU A 78 -6.78 -6.66 -2.18
N TYR A 79 -7.98 -7.04 -2.63
CA TYR A 79 -9.14 -7.15 -1.75
C TYR A 79 -8.95 -8.22 -0.67
N ALA A 80 -8.38 -9.38 -1.02
CA ALA A 80 -8.08 -10.44 -0.07
C ALA A 80 -7.05 -9.98 0.98
N SER A 81 -6.05 -9.22 0.57
CA SER A 81 -5.08 -8.60 1.49
C SER A 81 -5.74 -7.59 2.43
N HIS A 82 -6.65 -6.73 1.94
CA HIS A 82 -7.38 -5.80 2.79
C HIS A 82 -8.27 -6.53 3.81
N ALA A 83 -8.98 -7.58 3.40
CA ALA A 83 -9.76 -8.41 4.32
C ALA A 83 -8.86 -9.04 5.40
N SER A 84 -7.68 -9.54 5.03
CA SER A 84 -6.70 -10.05 5.98
C SER A 84 -6.24 -8.97 6.98
N LEU A 85 -5.96 -7.75 6.51
CA LEU A 85 -5.59 -6.63 7.39
C LEU A 85 -6.72 -6.18 8.31
N LYS A 86 -7.97 -6.30 7.87
CA LYS A 86 -9.16 -5.98 8.66
C LYS A 86 -9.42 -7.04 9.72
N ASP A 87 -9.55 -8.30 9.32
CA ASP A 87 -10.08 -9.37 10.16
C ASP A 87 -9.00 -10.11 10.97
N LEU A 88 -7.79 -10.26 10.40
CA LEU A 88 -6.69 -10.98 11.02
C LEU A 88 -5.64 -10.05 11.63
N TYR A 89 -5.43 -8.85 11.08
CA TYR A 89 -4.44 -7.90 11.61
C TYR A 89 -5.07 -6.73 12.37
N GLU A 90 -6.35 -6.43 12.15
CA GLU A 90 -7.11 -5.36 12.81
C GLU A 90 -6.38 -4.01 12.75
N VAL A 91 -6.04 -3.55 11.54
CA VAL A 91 -5.29 -2.29 11.32
C VAL A 91 -5.95 -1.34 10.32
N THR A 92 -7.11 -1.64 9.73
CA THR A 92 -7.70 -0.80 8.68
C THR A 92 -8.42 0.43 9.25
N GLY A 93 -9.49 0.20 10.02
CA GLY A 93 -10.37 1.25 10.54
C GLY A 93 -11.51 1.61 9.57
N LYS A 94 -12.53 2.32 10.09
CA LYS A 94 -13.78 2.62 9.37
C LYS A 94 -13.51 3.40 8.08
N GLU A 95 -12.59 4.35 8.13
CA GLU A 95 -12.19 5.22 7.02
C GLU A 95 -11.69 4.41 5.82
N LEU A 96 -10.68 3.55 6.04
CA LEU A 96 -10.08 2.75 4.98
C LEU A 96 -11.05 1.66 4.49
N ASP A 97 -11.82 1.06 5.40
CA ASP A 97 -12.85 0.10 5.06
C ASP A 97 -13.90 0.71 4.13
N THR A 98 -14.34 1.95 4.41
CA THR A 98 -15.35 2.66 3.61
C THR A 98 -14.87 2.86 2.16
N VAL A 99 -13.60 3.21 1.96
CA VAL A 99 -13.03 3.37 0.61
C VAL A 99 -13.02 2.04 -0.13
N VAL A 100 -12.61 0.95 0.53
CA VAL A 100 -12.51 -0.37 -0.11
C VAL A 100 -13.90 -0.97 -0.37
N GLU A 101 -14.87 -0.75 0.52
CA GLU A 101 -16.27 -1.14 0.33
C GLU A 101 -16.88 -0.43 -0.87
N PHE A 102 -16.67 0.89 -1.01
CA PHE A 102 -17.08 1.62 -2.20
C PHE A 102 -16.47 1.02 -3.48
N CYS A 103 -15.17 0.74 -3.47
CA CYS A 103 -14.46 0.20 -4.62
C CYS A 103 -15.01 -1.15 -5.08
N LYS A 104 -15.43 -2.03 -4.15
CA LYS A 104 -16.01 -3.34 -4.48
C LYS A 104 -17.31 -3.25 -5.29
N GLU A 105 -18.05 -2.15 -5.15
CA GLU A 105 -19.32 -1.94 -5.88
C GLU A 105 -19.09 -1.37 -7.28
N GLN A 106 -17.88 -0.91 -7.60
CA GLN A 106 -17.56 -0.28 -8.88
C GLN A 106 -17.03 -1.30 -9.89
N LYS A 107 -17.71 -1.43 -11.03
CA LYS A 107 -17.28 -2.31 -12.14
C LYS A 107 -15.96 -1.89 -12.77
N THR A 108 -15.61 -0.61 -12.68
CA THR A 108 -14.41 0.00 -13.27
C THR A 108 -13.20 -0.08 -12.34
N VAL A 109 -13.32 -0.77 -11.20
CA VAL A 109 -12.24 -0.92 -10.21
C VAL A 109 -11.86 -2.39 -10.09
N ALA A 110 -10.65 -2.72 -10.48
CA ALA A 110 -10.17 -4.10 -10.44
C ALA A 110 -9.86 -4.57 -9.01
N GLY A 111 -9.33 -3.68 -8.16
CA GLY A 111 -8.92 -4.02 -6.81
C GLY A 111 -8.62 -2.80 -5.97
N ALA A 112 -8.82 -2.91 -4.65
CA ALA A 112 -8.44 -1.86 -3.71
C ALA A 112 -7.98 -2.44 -2.37
N ARG A 113 -7.09 -1.72 -1.69
CA ARG A 113 -6.63 -2.04 -0.33
C ARG A 113 -6.13 -0.82 0.41
N MET A 114 -5.96 -0.94 1.73
CA MET A 114 -5.21 0.05 2.49
C MET A 114 -3.72 -0.04 2.17
N THR A 115 -2.97 1.04 2.38
CA THR A 115 -1.50 1.02 2.23
C THR A 115 -0.83 1.71 3.42
N GLY A 116 0.42 1.32 3.70
CA GLY A 116 1.16 1.77 4.88
C GLY A 116 0.79 1.02 6.16
N ALA A 117 1.01 1.66 7.31
CA ALA A 117 0.87 1.03 8.63
C ALA A 117 -0.60 0.76 9.05
N GLY A 118 -1.56 1.43 8.40
CA GLY A 118 -2.96 1.42 8.80
C GLY A 118 -3.28 2.40 9.92
N PHE A 119 -4.44 2.22 10.55
CA PHE A 119 -5.03 3.12 11.56
C PHE A 119 -5.32 4.52 10.98
N GLY A 120 -5.80 4.54 9.73
CA GLY A 120 -5.92 5.73 8.89
C GLY A 120 -4.89 5.76 7.76
N GLY A 121 -4.64 6.95 7.21
CA GLY A 121 -3.72 7.12 6.09
C GLY A 121 -4.41 6.90 4.74
N CYS A 122 -3.79 6.13 3.86
CA CYS A 122 -4.20 6.02 2.47
C CYS A 122 -4.71 4.62 2.12
N ALA A 123 -5.60 4.57 1.14
CA ALA A 123 -5.91 3.37 0.37
C ALA A 123 -5.45 3.55 -1.09
N ILE A 124 -5.22 2.43 -1.77
CA ILE A 124 -4.94 2.39 -3.20
C ILE A 124 -6.08 1.65 -3.89
N ALA A 125 -6.44 2.09 -5.10
CA ALA A 125 -7.43 1.45 -5.95
C ALA A 125 -6.94 1.42 -7.40
N LEU A 126 -7.18 0.31 -8.09
CA LEU A 126 -6.86 0.12 -9.50
C LEU A 126 -8.10 0.46 -10.32
N VAL A 127 -8.14 1.69 -10.81
CA VAL A 127 -9.29 2.23 -11.54
C VAL A 127 -8.98 2.28 -13.04
N GLU A 128 -9.96 1.91 -13.87
CA GLU A 128 -9.86 2.13 -15.32
C GLU A 128 -9.63 3.61 -15.63
N LYS A 129 -8.65 3.90 -16.50
CA LYS A 129 -8.22 5.27 -16.80
C LYS A 129 -9.37 6.20 -17.22
N ASN A 130 -10.31 5.68 -18.00
CA ASN A 130 -11.42 6.47 -18.53
C ASN A 130 -12.57 6.67 -17.52
N ALA A 131 -12.52 6.01 -16.37
CA ALA A 131 -13.53 6.10 -15.32
C ALA A 131 -13.06 6.92 -14.11
N TYR A 132 -11.83 7.44 -14.13
CA TYR A 132 -11.21 8.10 -12.98
C TYR A 132 -12.00 9.31 -12.47
N ASP A 133 -12.42 10.23 -13.36
CA ASP A 133 -13.10 11.47 -12.95
C ASP A 133 -14.46 11.17 -12.28
N ASP A 134 -15.23 10.23 -12.84
CA ASP A 134 -16.50 9.79 -12.26
C ASP A 134 -16.28 9.02 -10.95
N PHE A 135 -15.26 8.16 -10.90
CA PHE A 135 -14.88 7.42 -9.70
C PHE A 135 -14.53 8.37 -8.55
N GLU A 136 -13.67 9.37 -8.78
CA GLU A 136 -13.24 10.33 -7.77
C GLU A 136 -14.44 11.08 -7.18
N LYS A 137 -15.29 11.64 -8.06
CA LYS A 137 -16.48 12.37 -7.63
C LYS A 137 -17.40 11.51 -6.77
N ASN A 138 -17.67 10.29 -7.20
CA ASN A 138 -18.57 9.38 -6.51
C ASN A 138 -17.97 8.89 -5.18
N LEU A 139 -16.66 8.61 -5.14
CA LEU A 139 -15.95 8.23 -3.93
C LEU A 139 -16.01 9.34 -2.88
N VAL A 140 -15.71 10.59 -3.26
CA VAL A 140 -15.73 11.73 -2.35
C VAL A 140 -17.12 11.91 -1.75
N GLN A 141 -18.17 11.83 -2.57
CA GLN A 141 -19.55 11.92 -2.09
C GLN A 141 -19.92 10.78 -1.13
N TYR A 142 -19.62 9.54 -1.52
CA TYR A 142 -19.91 8.35 -0.71
C TYR A 142 -19.18 8.39 0.63
N TYR A 143 -17.86 8.61 0.60
CA TYR A 143 -17.03 8.69 1.81
C TYR A 143 -17.51 9.79 2.74
N THR A 144 -17.76 11.00 2.22
CA THR A 144 -18.22 12.14 3.03
C THR A 144 -19.55 11.84 3.72
N SER A 145 -20.45 11.11 3.06
CA SER A 145 -21.75 10.74 3.63
C SER A 145 -21.64 9.77 4.82
N ILE A 146 -20.62 8.91 4.85
CA ILE A 146 -20.44 7.85 5.87
C ILE A 146 -19.50 8.29 6.99
N ILE A 147 -18.45 9.03 6.62
CA ILE A 147 -17.37 9.43 7.52
C ILE A 147 -17.58 10.85 8.07
N GLY A 148 -18.23 11.73 7.32
CA GLY A 148 -18.59 13.09 7.74
C GLY A 148 -17.58 14.17 7.34
N TYR A 149 -16.47 13.82 6.67
CA TYR A 149 -15.50 14.75 6.11
C TYR A 149 -14.96 14.22 4.77
N GLN A 150 -14.38 15.08 3.95
CA GLN A 150 -13.91 14.72 2.62
C GLN A 150 -12.55 14.02 2.66
N PRO A 151 -12.33 12.99 1.82
CA PRO A 151 -11.00 12.44 1.58
C PRO A 151 -10.25 13.27 0.55
N GLU A 152 -8.93 13.14 0.50
CA GLU A 152 -8.12 13.60 -0.62
C GLU A 152 -7.87 12.44 -1.59
N VAL A 153 -8.02 12.69 -2.89
CA VAL A 153 -7.86 11.67 -3.94
C VAL A 153 -6.78 12.14 -4.90
N TYR A 154 -5.86 11.24 -5.24
CA TYR A 154 -4.72 11.53 -6.11
C TYR A 154 -4.57 10.45 -7.17
N ASN A 155 -4.41 10.86 -8.42
CA ASN A 155 -3.91 9.98 -9.48
C ASN A 155 -2.38 9.94 -9.41
N SER A 156 -1.81 8.75 -9.16
CA SER A 156 -0.37 8.57 -9.07
C SER A 156 0.13 7.67 -10.19
N LEU A 157 1.20 8.11 -10.86
CA LEU A 157 2.00 7.29 -11.75
C LEU A 157 3.24 6.81 -11.01
N ILE A 158 3.72 5.61 -11.35
CA ILE A 158 4.99 5.10 -10.83
C ILE A 158 6.12 5.98 -11.37
N GLY A 159 6.87 6.62 -10.48
CA GLY A 159 8.01 7.47 -10.81
C GLY A 159 9.34 6.87 -10.39
N ASP A 160 10.43 7.50 -10.82
CA ASP A 160 11.78 7.13 -10.41
C ASP A 160 12.01 7.37 -8.91
N GLY A 161 12.93 6.59 -8.33
CA GLY A 161 13.41 6.79 -6.96
C GLY A 161 14.28 8.04 -6.80
N ALA A 162 14.79 8.24 -5.58
CA ALA A 162 15.70 9.36 -5.31
C ALA A 162 16.96 9.27 -6.19
N GLN A 163 17.22 10.34 -6.95
CA GLN A 163 18.36 10.42 -7.85
C GLN A 163 19.10 11.75 -7.69
N TYR A 164 20.41 11.71 -7.91
CA TYR A 164 21.22 12.93 -7.98
C TYR A 164 20.86 13.70 -9.24
N ALA A 165 20.26 14.87 -9.09
CA ALA A 165 20.13 15.80 -10.18
C ALA A 165 21.50 16.43 -10.48
N GLN A 166 22.22 15.91 -11.48
CA GLN A 166 23.39 16.61 -12.02
C GLN A 166 22.94 17.86 -12.79
N TYR A 167 22.77 18.96 -12.08
CA TYR A 167 22.71 20.27 -12.71
C TYR A 167 24.10 20.62 -13.23
N ARG A 168 24.34 20.36 -14.51
CA ARG A 168 25.44 21.01 -15.23
C ARG A 168 25.08 22.49 -15.38
N PHE A 169 25.47 23.30 -14.40
CA PHE A 169 25.58 24.74 -14.60
C PHE A 169 26.68 24.98 -15.62
N TYR A 170 26.32 25.17 -16.89
CA TYR A 170 27.21 25.82 -17.84
C TYR A 170 27.36 27.28 -17.40
N PHE A 171 28.37 27.54 -16.54
CA PHE A 171 28.87 28.89 -16.33
C PHE A 171 29.64 29.30 -17.59
N SER A 172 28.93 29.84 -18.58
CA SER A 172 29.56 30.70 -19.58
C SER A 172 29.65 32.12 -19.01
N TYR A 173 30.88 32.50 -18.66
CA TYR A 173 31.35 33.83 -18.31
C TYR A 173 31.14 34.34 -16.86
N PHE A 174 32.29 34.58 -16.22
CA PHE A 174 32.49 35.41 -15.03
C PHE A 174 31.92 36.81 -15.25
N GLY A 175 31.03 37.23 -14.35
CA GLY A 175 30.57 38.60 -14.22
C GLY A 175 29.95 38.80 -12.84
N TRP A 176 30.72 39.33 -11.89
CA TRP A 176 30.23 39.73 -10.58
C TRP A 176 29.32 40.95 -10.72
N ILE A 177 28.02 40.83 -10.42
CA ILE A 177 27.20 41.95 -9.94
C ILE A 177 26.29 41.47 -8.80
N CYS A 178 26.50 42.09 -7.65
CA CYS A 178 25.74 41.99 -6.41
C CYS A 178 24.38 42.70 -6.54
N GLY A 179 23.29 42.09 -6.07
CA GLY A 179 21.98 42.74 -6.00
C GLY A 179 20.90 41.79 -5.52
N ARG A 180 20.19 42.20 -4.45
CA ARG A 180 19.20 41.41 -3.69
C ARG A 180 18.02 40.94 -4.55
N THR A 181 17.38 39.89 -4.03
CA THR A 181 16.04 39.36 -4.36
C THR A 181 16.00 38.32 -5.49
N ALA A 182 15.70 37.07 -5.14
CA ALA A 182 15.31 36.03 -6.08
C ALA A 182 13.96 35.44 -5.64
N CYS A 183 12.89 35.97 -6.24
CA CYS A 183 11.66 35.24 -6.53
C CYS A 183 12.01 34.11 -7.50
N PHE A 184 11.50 32.90 -7.29
CA PHE A 184 11.46 31.87 -8.33
C PHE A 184 10.05 31.32 -8.47
N MET A 185 9.29 31.92 -9.40
CA MET A 185 8.39 31.13 -10.24
C MET A 185 9.25 30.42 -11.29
N ARG A 186 8.98 29.15 -11.57
CA ARG A 186 9.42 28.51 -12.81
C ARG A 186 8.21 27.86 -13.49
N ASN A 187 7.64 28.62 -14.43
CA ASN A 187 7.01 28.08 -15.62
C ASN A 187 8.10 27.50 -16.53
N TYR A 188 7.92 26.30 -17.06
CA TYR A 188 8.52 25.95 -18.36
C TYR A 188 7.54 25.16 -19.21
N GLY A 189 7.17 25.79 -20.32
CA GLY A 189 6.87 25.11 -21.55
C GLY A 189 8.07 25.17 -22.50
N ALA A 190 8.16 24.13 -23.33
CA ALA A 190 8.80 24.03 -24.66
C ALA A 190 10.35 24.12 -24.69
N THR A 191 11.10 23.39 -25.51
CA THR A 191 10.86 22.59 -26.73
C THR A 191 11.95 21.52 -26.87
N ALA A 192 11.69 20.52 -27.71
CA ALA A 192 12.60 19.42 -28.05
C ALA A 192 13.74 19.79 -29.02
N ALA A 193 14.75 18.90 -29.01
CA ALA A 193 15.65 18.49 -30.10
C ALA A 193 16.97 19.28 -30.29
N PRO A 194 18.02 18.68 -30.87
CA PRO A 194 18.10 17.34 -31.51
C PRO A 194 18.60 16.20 -30.62
#